data_AF-A0AAN8IZS2-F1
#
_entry.id   AF-A0AAN8IZS2-F1
#
_cell.length_a   1.000
_cell.length_b   1.000
_cell.length_c   1.000
_cell.angle_alpha   90.00
_cell.angle_beta   90.00
_cell.angle_gamma   90.00
#
_symmetry.space_group_name_H-M   'P 1'
#
loop_
_entity.id
_entity.type
_entity.pdbx_description
1 polymer ?
#
loop_
_entity_poly.entity_id
_entity_poly.type
_entity_poly.pdbx_seq_one_letter_code
_entity_poly.pdbx_strand_id
1 'polypeptide(L)' 'MIRFKGRSSIKQYNPLKPIKRGYKLWVRADSDGYISNFDIYQGKLGQDMDDSELSSLGEKVVTSMCSVPTEKVCQ' A
#
# COMPACT_ATOMS: atom_id res chain seq x y z
N MET A 1 -2.70 6.42 -9.42
CA MET A 1 -3.88 6.30 -8.53
C MET A 1 -5.00 5.68 -9.33
N ILE A 2 -5.73 4.73 -8.74
CA ILE A 2 -6.87 4.12 -9.42
C ILE A 2 -8.04 5.10 -9.32
N ARG A 3 -8.59 5.47 -10.49
CA ARG A 3 -9.71 6.39 -10.57
C ARG A 3 -10.95 5.73 -9.97
N PHE A 4 -11.57 6.38 -9.00
CA PHE A 4 -12.81 5.91 -8.40
C PHE A 4 -13.75 7.07 -8.10
N LYS A 5 -15.00 6.96 -8.55
CA LYS A 5 -16.07 7.96 -8.41
C LYS A 5 -17.20 7.40 -7.53
N GLY A 6 -16.95 7.24 -6.23
CA GLY A 6 -17.95 6.79 -5.25
C GLY A 6 -17.60 7.28 -3.85
N ARG A 7 -18.47 7.07 -2.85
CA ARG A 7 -18.16 7.35 -1.44
C ARG A 7 -17.35 6.19 -0.88
N SER A 8 -16.13 6.47 -0.44
CA SER A 8 -15.24 5.51 0.21
C SER A 8 -14.24 6.29 1.06
N SER A 9 -13.99 5.80 2.28
CA SER A 9 -13.07 6.39 3.27
C SER A 9 -11.60 6.24 2.87
N ILE A 10 -11.28 5.20 2.09
CA ILE A 10 -9.91 4.82 1.73
C ILE A 10 -9.33 5.72 0.62
N LYS A 11 -10.18 6.47 -0.10
CA LYS A 11 -9.74 7.37 -1.16
C LYS A 11 -8.76 8.42 -0.63
N GLN A 12 -7.64 8.55 -1.30
CA GLN A 12 -6.65 9.59 -1.01
C GLN A 12 -6.81 10.76 -1.97
N TYR A 13 -6.35 11.94 -1.54
CA TYR A 13 -6.20 13.13 -2.38
C TYR A 13 -4.72 13.45 -2.55
N ASN A 14 -4.26 13.58 -3.79
CA ASN A 14 -2.89 13.97 -4.12
C ASN A 14 -2.91 15.01 -5.26
N PRO A 15 -2.65 16.30 -4.97
CA PRO A 15 -2.86 17.39 -5.92
C PRO A 15 -1.93 17.35 -7.15
N LEU A 16 -0.75 16.72 -7.02
CA LEU A 16 0.28 16.67 -8.07
C LEU A 16 0.11 15.49 -9.03
N LYS A 17 -0.88 14.61 -8.83
CA LYS A 17 -1.15 13.49 -9.74
C LYS A 17 -2.20 13.88 -10.78
N PRO A 18 -2.12 13.36 -12.02
CA PRO A 18 -3.15 13.58 -13.05
C PRO A 18 -4.55 13.17 -12.55
N ILE A 19 -4.63 12.05 -11.83
CA ILE A 19 -5.84 11.63 -11.10
C ILE A 19 -5.68 12.08 -9.64
N LYS A 20 -6.27 13.23 -9.31
CA LYS A 20 -6.09 13.87 -7.98
C LYS A 20 -6.74 13.11 -6.83
N ARG A 21 -7.83 12.36 -7.08
CA ARG A 21 -8.58 11.66 -6.03
C ARG A 21 -8.95 10.24 -6.47
N GLY A 22 -8.67 9.26 -5.63
CA GLY A 22 -8.82 7.84 -5.97
C GLY A 22 -8.13 6.92 -4.97
N TYR A 23 -7.99 5.64 -5.32
CA TYR A 23 -7.28 4.68 -4.47
C TYR A 23 -5.76 4.76 -4.69
N LYS A 24 -5.02 4.67 -3.59
CA LYS A 24 -3.56 4.62 -3.55
C LYS A 24 -3.15 3.17 -3.31
N LEU A 25 -2.19 2.69 -4.12
CA LEU A 25 -1.57 1.38 -4.00
C LEU A 25 -0.10 1.56 -3.68
N TRP A 26 0.41 0.65 -2.87
CA TRP A 26 1.82 0.33 -2.78
C TRP A 26 2.09 -0.84 -3.72
N VAL A 27 3.17 -0.76 -4.49
CA VAL A 27 3.47 -1.76 -5.51
C VAL A 27 4.97 -2.04 -5.48
N ARG A 28 5.34 -3.31 -5.40
CA ARG A 28 6.68 -3.81 -5.70
C ARG A 28 6.66 -4.35 -7.11
N ALA A 29 7.45 -3.71 -7.97
CA ALA A 29 7.58 -4.08 -9.37
C ALA A 29 9.06 -4.19 -9.74
N ASP A 30 9.36 -5.08 -10.67
CA ASP A 30 10.68 -5.20 -11.27
C ASP A 30 10.90 -4.10 -12.33
N SER A 31 12.15 -3.92 -12.74
CA SER A 31 12.53 -2.95 -13.78
C SER A 31 11.78 -3.17 -15.10
N ASP A 32 11.41 -4.42 -15.39
CA ASP A 32 10.71 -4.82 -16.61
C ASP A 32 9.20 -4.55 -16.53
N GLY A 33 8.72 -4.02 -15.40
CA GLY A 33 7.32 -3.68 -15.19
C GLY A 33 6.45 -4.83 -14.66
N TYR A 34 7.04 -5.99 -14.38
CA TYR A 34 6.32 -7.09 -13.72
C TYR A 34 6.03 -6.74 -12.26
N ILE A 35 4.77 -6.87 -11.85
CA ILE A 35 4.34 -6.58 -10.47
C ILE A 35 4.38 -7.88 -9.68
N SER A 36 5.30 -7.98 -8.71
CA SER A 36 5.45 -9.16 -7.86
C SER A 36 4.59 -9.09 -6.60
N ASN A 37 4.34 -7.90 -6.06
CA ASN A 37 3.51 -7.71 -4.88
C ASN A 37 2.83 -6.33 -4.89
N PHE A 38 1.64 -6.22 -4.31
CA PHE A 38 0.95 -4.95 -4.15
C PHE A 38 0.07 -4.96 -2.89
N ASP A 39 -0.13 -3.78 -2.31
CA ASP A 39 -1.03 -3.59 -1.16
C ASP A 39 -1.82 -2.29 -1.30
N ILE A 40 -3.06 -2.29 -0.80
CA ILE A 40 -3.96 -1.15 -0.85
C ILE A 40 -3.72 -0.27 0.36
N TYR A 41 -3.44 1.01 0.13
CA TYR A 41 -3.30 1.96 1.24
C TYR A 41 -4.68 2.30 1.82
N GLN A 42 -4.95 1.85 3.04
CA GLN A 42 -6.25 2.01 3.70
C GLN A 42 -6.36 3.28 4.58
N GLY A 43 -5.30 4.08 4.69
CA GLY A 43 -5.24 5.26 5.56
C GLY A 43 -4.33 5.05 6.76
N LYS A 44 -4.59 5.76 7.87
CA LYS A 44 -3.91 5.55 9.14
C LYS A 44 -4.57 4.36 9.85
N LEU A 45 -3.81 3.28 10.08
CA LEU A 45 -4.25 2.19 10.94
C LEU A 45 -4.40 2.71 12.38
N GLY A 46 -5.42 2.22 13.10
CA GLY A 46 -5.73 2.61 14.47
C GLY A 46 -4.54 2.44 15.42
N GLN A 47 -4.64 3.07 16.59
CA GLN A 47 -3.62 3.26 17.61
C GLN A 47 -3.23 1.96 18.36
N ASP A 48 -3.49 0.81 17.77
CA ASP A 48 -3.38 -0.52 18.39
C ASP A 48 -2.06 -1.22 18.05
N MET A 49 -1.14 -0.55 17.35
CA MET A 49 0.24 -1.00 17.24
C MET A 49 1.04 -0.34 18.34
N ASP A 50 1.56 -1.17 19.25
CA ASP A 50 2.42 -0.77 20.35
C ASP A 50 3.48 0.24 19.87
N ASP A 51 3.57 1.38 20.56
CA ASP A 51 4.53 2.47 20.31
C ASP A 51 6.01 2.02 20.44
N SER A 52 6.27 0.72 20.68
CA SER A 52 7.60 0.13 20.83
C SER A 52 8.34 -0.08 19.50
N GLU A 53 7.64 -0.09 18.36
CA GLU A 53 8.24 -0.14 17.02
C GLU A 53 8.00 1.16 16.25
N LEU A 54 8.83 2.16 16.57
CA LEU A 54 8.87 3.49 15.96
C LEU A 54 9.38 3.50 14.51
N SER A 55 9.09 2.46 13.73
CA SER A 55 9.46 2.40 12.31
C SER A 55 8.54 3.29 11.48
N SER A 56 9.14 4.00 10.54
CA SER A 56 8.40 4.91 9.65
C SER A 56 7.42 4.11 8.76
N LEU A 57 6.35 4.74 8.26
CA LEU A 57 5.41 4.07 7.35
C LEU A 57 6.11 3.47 6.12
N GLY A 58 7.14 4.15 5.61
CA GLY A 58 7.91 3.66 4.47
C GLY A 58 8.64 2.37 4.78
N GLU A 59 9.32 2.31 5.93
CA GLU A 59 10.02 1.12 6.40
C GLU A 59 9.07 -0.06 6.57
N LYS A 60 7.93 0.14 7.26
CA LYS A 60 6.91 -0.90 7.46
C LYS A 60 6.42 -1.50 6.14
N VAL A 61 6.12 -0.64 5.16
CA VAL A 61 5.64 -1.07 3.84
C VAL A 61 6.73 -1.85 3.09
N VAL A 62 7.98 -1.38 3.11
CA VAL A 62 9.10 -2.04 2.43
C VAL A 62 9.38 -3.41 3.05
N THR A 63 9.50 -3.49 4.37
CA THR A 63 9.74 -4.75 5.08
C THR A 63 8.62 -5.76 4.82
N SER A 64 7.36 -5.30 4.86
CA SER A 64 6.20 -6.14 4.52
C SER A 64 6.27 -6.69 3.09
N MET A 65 6.53 -5.84 2.09
CA MET A 65 6.56 -6.24 0.68
C MET A 65 7.81 -7.02 0.24
N CYS A 66 8.92 -6.83 0.95
CA CYS A 66 10.18 -7.53 0.72
C CYS A 66 10.29 -8.84 1.49
N SER A 67 9.44 -9.06 2.51
CA SER A 67 9.35 -10.37 3.15
C SER A 67 9.06 -11.43 2.09
N VAL A 68 9.84 -12.51 2.13
CA VAL A 68 9.71 -13.60 1.18
C VAL A 68 8.28 -14.14 1.31
N PRO A 69 7.50 -14.26 0.23
CA PRO A 69 6.25 -14.98 0.29
C PRO A 69 6.59 -16.41 0.73
N THR A 70 6.29 -16.75 1.97
CA THR A 70 6.19 -18.16 2.34
C THR A 70 5.08 -18.70 1.47
N GLU A 71 5.41 -19.64 0.59
CA GLU A 71 4.46 -20.24 -0.34
C GLU A 71 3.20 -20.64 0.43
N LYS A 72 2.11 -19.89 0.27
CA LYS A 72 0.80 -20.50 0.35
C LYS A 72 0.54 -21.08 -1.01
N VAL A 73 1.16 -22.23 -1.25
CA VAL A 73 0.66 -23.22 -2.22
C VAL A 73 -0.82 -23.33 -1.92
N CYS A 74 -1.64 -22.98 -2.91
CA CYS A 74 -3.08 -23.11 -2.85
C CYS A 74 -3.40 -24.57 -2.47
N GLN A 75 -3.93 -24.78 -1.26
CA GLN A 75 -4.70 -25.98 -0.91
C GLN A 75 -6.17 -25.70 -1.18
#